data_AF-A0A8H3I2P7-F1
#
_entry.id   AF-A0A8H3I2P7-F1
#
_cell.length_a   1.000
_cell.length_b   1.000
_cell.length_c   1.000
_cell.angle_alpha   90.00
_cell.angle_beta   90.00
_cell.angle_gamma   90.00
#
_symmetry.space_group_name_H-M   'P 1'
#
loop_
_entity.id
_entity.type
_entity.pdbx_description
1 polymer ?
#
loop_
_entity_poly.entity_id
_entity_poly.type
_entity_poly.pdbx_seq_one_letter_code
_entity_poly.pdbx_strand_id
1 'polypeptide(L)'
;MAEVDYQSGFGSMLTTLWNDVAKPVLDHLGYTNNVPTDNLPHITWCPTGAMTFLPLHAAGDYDQPRSRAFEYAISYTPTLTALLESTPHSLSSSKILAIGQTATPGHA
;
A
#
# COMPACT_ATOMS: atom_id res chain seq x y z
N MET A 1 30.37 17.93 5.35
CA MET A 1 29.80 16.80 6.14
C MET A 1 28.34 17.13 6.36
N ALA A 2 27.48 16.76 5.41
CA ALA A 2 26.08 17.15 5.30
C ALA A 2 25.23 15.88 5.33
N GLU A 3 25.01 15.35 6.54
CA GLU A 3 24.29 14.09 6.76
C GLU A 3 23.26 14.24 7.90
N VAL A 4 22.69 15.44 8.03
CA VAL A 4 21.58 15.72 8.94
C VAL A 4 20.40 16.18 8.08
N ASP A 5 19.26 15.49 8.21
CA ASP A 5 17.88 15.93 7.93
C ASP A 5 17.05 15.25 6.81
N TYR A 6 17.58 14.29 6.03
CA TYR A 6 16.73 13.60 5.03
C TYR A 6 15.81 12.52 5.64
N GLN A 7 16.30 11.81 6.65
CA GLN A 7 15.52 10.75 7.32
C GLN A 7 14.41 11.29 8.22
N SER A 8 14.61 12.45 8.85
CA SER A 8 13.60 13.18 9.64
C SER A 8 12.46 13.67 8.75
N GLY A 9 12.76 14.22 7.56
CA GLY A 9 11.75 14.67 6.61
C GLY A 9 10.86 13.54 6.09
N PHE A 10 11.45 12.40 5.71
CA PHE A 10 10.67 11.25 5.25
C PHE A 10 9.81 10.65 6.37
N GLY A 11 10.37 10.47 7.58
CA GLY A 11 9.61 10.01 8.75
C GLY A 11 8.45 10.95 9.08
N SER A 12 8.69 12.27 9.08
CA SER A 12 7.64 13.27 9.32
C SER A 12 6.52 13.20 8.27
N MET A 13 6.86 12.98 7.00
CA MET A 13 5.88 12.77 5.93
C MET A 13 5.02 11.53 6.17
N LEU A 14 5.63 10.40 6.57
CA LEU A 14 4.90 9.17 6.89
C LEU A 14 3.97 9.35 8.09
N THR A 15 4.44 10.04 9.14
CA THR A 15 3.64 10.37 10.32
C THR A 15 2.47 11.30 9.95
N THR A 16 2.69 12.25 9.04
CA THR A 16 1.63 13.14 8.54
C THR A 16 0.59 12.35 7.76
N LEU A 17 1.03 11.50 6.82
CA LEU A 17 0.12 10.62 6.06
C LEU A 17 -0.69 9.69 6.98
N TRP A 18 -0.08 9.23 8.07
CA TRP A 18 -0.78 8.42 9.05
C TRP A 18 -1.88 9.20 9.75
N ASN A 19 -1.53 10.35 10.35
CA ASN A 19 -2.45 11.13 11.17
C ASN A 19 -3.58 11.77 10.36
N ASP A 20 -3.29 12.19 9.14
CA ASP A 20 -4.23 12.98 8.34
C ASP A 20 -5.06 12.13 7.37
N VAL A 21 -4.58 10.94 6.99
CA VAL A 21 -5.22 10.11 5.96
C VAL A 21 -5.55 8.70 6.46
N ALA A 22 -4.54 7.91 6.82
CA ALA A 22 -4.74 6.48 7.08
C ALA A 22 -5.51 6.24 8.39
N LYS A 23 -5.07 6.84 9.49
CA LYS A 23 -5.66 6.65 10.82
C LYS A 23 -7.13 7.09 10.89
N PRO A 24 -7.53 8.28 10.38
CA PRO A 24 -8.94 8.68 10.43
C PRO A 24 -9.88 7.72 9.70
N VAL A 25 -9.44 7.17 8.56
CA VAL A 25 -10.21 6.16 7.81
C VAL A 25 -10.32 4.86 8.60
N LEU A 26 -9.21 4.38 9.18
CA LEU A 26 -9.19 3.17 10.00
C LEU A 26 -10.02 3.30 11.27
N ASP A 27 -9.96 4.46 11.93
CA ASP A 27 -10.76 4.79 13.12
C ASP A 27 -12.25 4.81 12.78
N HIS A 28 -12.63 5.43 11.66
CA HIS A 28 -14.02 5.49 11.21
C HIS A 28 -14.58 4.10 10.87
N LEU A 29 -13.76 3.22 10.30
CA LEU A 29 -14.13 1.83 10.02
C LEU A 29 -14.06 0.92 11.26
N GLY A 30 -13.58 1.43 12.40
CA GLY A 30 -13.48 0.70 13.66
C GLY A 30 -12.31 -0.29 13.75
N TYR A 31 -11.34 -0.19 12.83
CA TYR A 31 -10.24 -1.16 12.75
C TYR A 31 -9.14 -0.92 13.78
N THR A 32 -8.96 0.29 14.28
CA THR A 32 -7.92 0.57 15.29
C THR A 32 -8.22 0.01 16.67
N ASN A 33 -9.50 -0.20 17.01
CA ASN A 33 -9.91 -0.65 18.35
C ASN A 33 -10.16 -2.17 18.47
N ASN A 34 -10.47 -2.86 17.36
CA ASN A 34 -10.86 -4.28 17.36
C ASN A 34 -10.38 -4.99 16.08
N VAL A 35 -9.06 -5.05 15.83
CA VAL A 35 -8.53 -5.84 14.70
C VAL A 35 -8.82 -7.33 14.97
N PRO A 36 -9.66 -8.01 14.18
CA PRO A 36 -9.83 -9.45 14.31
C PRO A 36 -8.53 -10.13 13.84
N THR A 37 -7.89 -10.91 14.71
CA THR A 37 -6.65 -11.63 14.39
C THR A 37 -6.82 -12.59 13.21
N ASP A 38 -8.05 -13.07 12.99
CA ASP A 38 -8.38 -14.07 11.97
C ASP A 38 -8.94 -13.47 10.66
N ASN A 39 -9.35 -12.20 10.65
CA ASN A 39 -9.93 -11.54 9.48
C ASN A 39 -9.47 -10.08 9.44
N LEU A 40 -8.24 -9.87 8.96
CA LEU A 40 -7.77 -8.53 8.68
C LEU A 40 -8.66 -7.89 7.61
N PRO A 41 -9.14 -6.67 7.82
CA PRO A 41 -9.91 -5.95 6.82
C PRO A 41 -9.03 -5.66 5.62
N HIS A 42 -9.53 -5.94 4.41
CA HIS A 42 -8.83 -5.60 3.18
C HIS A 42 -9.27 -4.23 2.69
N ILE A 43 -8.38 -3.24 2.77
CA ILE A 43 -8.63 -1.87 2.29
C ILE A 43 -7.90 -1.68 0.96
N THR A 44 -8.62 -1.24 -0.08
CA THR A 44 -8.00 -0.87 -1.35
C THR A 44 -8.04 0.64 -1.57
N TRP A 45 -6.87 1.27 -1.63
CA TRP A 45 -6.71 2.70 -1.85
C TRP A 45 -6.71 3.02 -3.35
N CYS A 46 -7.50 4.01 -3.74
CA CYS A 46 -7.50 4.60 -5.08
C CYS A 46 -6.97 6.05 -5.03
N PRO A 47 -5.65 6.27 -4.83
CA PRO A 47 -5.09 7.61 -4.72
C PRO A 47 -5.17 8.35 -6.05
N THR A 48 -5.32 9.68 -5.99
CA THR A 48 -5.38 10.55 -7.17
C THR A 48 -4.40 11.71 -7.04
N GLY A 49 -3.94 12.25 -8.18
CA GLY A 49 -3.04 13.40 -8.22
C GLY A 49 -1.69 13.14 -7.54
N ALA A 50 -1.21 14.11 -6.77
CA ALA A 50 0.08 14.03 -6.09
C ALA A 50 0.16 12.87 -5.07
N MET A 51 -0.98 12.44 -4.52
CA MET A 51 -1.05 11.37 -3.53
C MET A 51 -0.67 10.00 -4.11
N THR A 52 -0.72 9.84 -5.44
CA THR A 52 -0.25 8.62 -6.13
C THR A 52 1.26 8.41 -5.99
N PHE A 53 2.04 9.47 -5.73
CA PHE A 53 3.49 9.38 -5.49
C PHE A 53 3.87 9.18 -4.03
N LEU A 54 2.88 9.21 -3.12
CA LEU A 54 3.13 9.10 -1.69
C LEU A 54 3.02 7.64 -1.22
N PRO A 55 3.91 7.19 -0.32
CA PRO A 55 3.92 5.82 0.16
C PRO A 55 2.84 5.61 1.24
N LEU A 56 1.56 5.69 0.86
CA LEU A 56 0.44 5.55 1.79
C LEU A 56 0.47 4.20 2.55
N HIS A 57 1.08 3.17 1.96
CA HIS A 57 1.26 1.87 2.59
C HIS A 57 2.27 1.87 3.74
N ALA A 58 3.25 2.79 3.67
CA ALA A 58 4.22 3.01 4.73
C ALA A 58 3.79 4.12 5.69
N ALA A 59 2.62 4.73 5.49
CA ALA A 59 2.11 5.73 6.41
C ALA A 59 2.04 5.13 7.82
N GLY A 60 2.76 5.74 8.75
CA GLY A 60 2.73 5.30 10.13
C GLY A 60 3.45 6.25 11.06
N ASP A 61 3.00 6.24 12.31
CA ASP A 61 3.79 6.74 13.44
C ASP A 61 4.59 5.55 13.99
N TYR A 62 5.89 5.54 13.69
CA TYR A 62 6.75 4.42 14.03
C TYR A 62 7.16 4.39 15.51
N ASP A 63 6.94 5.47 16.25
CA ASP A 63 7.17 5.55 17.69
C ASP A 63 6.01 4.91 18.49
N GLN A 64 4.87 4.68 17.85
CA GLN A 64 3.68 4.09 18.46
C GLN A 64 3.40 2.66 17.95
N PRO A 65 2.97 1.73 18.82
CA PRO A 65 2.54 0.41 18.37
C PRO A 65 1.23 0.51 17.58
N ARG A 66 0.99 -0.42 16.64
CA ARG A 66 -0.23 -0.52 15.81
C ARG A 66 -0.58 0.75 15.04
N SER A 67 0.41 1.59 14.76
CA SER A 67 0.21 2.89 14.12
C SER A 67 0.76 2.90 12.70
N ARG A 68 0.60 1.80 11.95
CA ARG A 68 1.17 1.64 10.60
C ARG A 68 0.12 1.07 9.66
N ALA A 69 -0.04 1.69 8.50
CA ALA A 69 -1.07 1.33 7.52
C ALA A 69 -0.95 -0.12 7.03
N PHE A 70 0.27 -0.65 6.88
CA PHE A 70 0.48 -2.03 6.44
C PHE A 70 -0.01 -3.10 7.43
N GLU A 71 -0.22 -2.76 8.70
CA GLU A 71 -0.80 -3.67 9.69
C GLU A 71 -2.30 -3.95 9.42
N TYR A 72 -2.91 -3.24 8.46
CA TYR A 72 -4.34 -3.27 8.15
C TYR A 72 -4.66 -3.75 6.72
N ALA A 73 -3.87 -4.69 6.18
CA ALA A 73 -4.01 -5.34 4.86
C ALA A 73 -4.50 -4.39 3.74
N ILE A 74 -3.53 -3.74 3.10
CA ILE A 74 -3.76 -2.62 2.17
C ILE A 74 -3.34 -2.97 0.74
N SER A 75 -4.22 -2.65 -0.20
CA SER A 75 -4.04 -2.79 -1.64
C SER A 75 -4.19 -1.45 -2.34
N TYR A 76 -3.75 -1.36 -3.60
CA TYR A 76 -3.92 -0.18 -4.44
C TYR A 76 -4.69 -0.49 -5.71
N THR A 77 -5.45 0.49 -6.18
CA THR A 77 -6.05 0.49 -7.52
C THR A 77 -5.81 1.85 -8.18
N PRO A 78 -5.50 1.91 -9.48
CA PRO A 78 -5.34 3.19 -10.18
C PRO A 78 -6.68 3.88 -10.46
N THR A 79 -7.78 3.11 -10.55
CA THR A 79 -9.14 3.63 -10.79
C THR A 79 -10.19 2.74 -10.12
N LEU A 80 -11.40 3.27 -9.91
CA LEU A 80 -12.54 2.46 -9.45
C LEU A 80 -12.94 1.40 -10.48
N THR A 81 -12.86 1.71 -11.78
CA THR A 81 -13.14 0.74 -12.84
C THR A 81 -12.21 -0.47 -12.75
N ALA A 82 -10.90 -0.25 -12.59
CA ALA A 82 -9.92 -1.31 -12.44
C ALA A 82 -10.17 -2.17 -11.19
N LEU A 83 -10.66 -1.55 -10.10
CA LEU A 83 -11.04 -2.28 -8.89
C LEU A 83 -12.25 -3.20 -9.14
N LEU A 84 -13.28 -2.70 -9.82
CA LEU A 84 -14.48 -3.46 -10.12
C LEU A 84 -14.20 -4.63 -11.07
N GLU A 85 -13.35 -4.43 -12.09
CA GLU A 85 -12.94 -5.49 -13.01
C GLU A 85 -11.99 -6.52 -12.36
N SER A 86 -11.24 -6.13 -11.33
CA SER A 86 -10.36 -7.03 -10.57
C SER A 86 -11.11 -7.93 -9.58
N THR A 87 -12.43 -7.82 -9.47
CA THR A 87 -13.24 -8.72 -8.63
C THR A 87 -12.91 -10.17 -8.99
N PRO A 88 -12.56 -11.04 -8.03
CA PRO A 88 -12.04 -12.36 -8.34
C PRO A 88 -13.05 -13.17 -9.13
N HIS A 89 -12.84 -13.24 -10.44
CA HIS A 89 -13.38 -14.32 -11.23
C HIS A 89 -12.78 -15.61 -10.67
N SER A 90 -13.60 -16.62 -10.40
CA SER A 90 -13.12 -17.96 -10.05
C SER A 90 -12.03 -18.33 -11.06
N LEU A 91 -10.77 -18.36 -10.61
CA LEU A 91 -9.64 -18.62 -11.46
C LEU A 91 -9.75 -20.08 -11.93
N SER A 92 -10.42 -20.27 -13.06
CA SER A 92 -10.35 -21.53 -13.80
C SER A 92 -8.89 -21.73 -14.19
N SER A 93 -8.20 -22.63 -13.48
CA SER A 93 -6.89 -23.20 -13.85
C SER A 93 -5.89 -22.13 -14.33
N SER A 94 -5.25 -21.42 -13.41
CA SER A 94 -4.13 -20.53 -13.74
C SER A 94 -3.01 -21.33 -14.41
N LYS A 95 -2.72 -21.02 -15.68
CA LYS A 95 -1.59 -21.57 -16.43
C LYS A 95 -0.43 -20.58 -16.37
N ILE A 96 0.71 -21.01 -15.82
CA ILE A 96 1.93 -20.21 -15.73
C ILE A 96 2.77 -20.43 -16.99
N LEU A 97 3.25 -19.36 -17.61
CA LEU A 97 4.22 -19.39 -18.71
C LEU A 97 5.46 -18.58 -18.29
N ALA A 98 6.60 -19.25 -18.16
CA ALA A 98 7.89 -18.63 -17.92
C ALA A 98 8.74 -18.69 -19.20
N ILE A 99 9.32 -17.57 -19.60
CA ILE A 99 10.21 -17.47 -20.77
C ILE A 99 11.56 -16.94 -20.28
N GLY A 100 12.63 -17.69 -20.54
CA GLY A 100 14.00 -17.25 -20.36
C GLY A 100 14.69 -17.18 -21.72
N GLN A 101 15.24 -16.03 -22.08
CA GLN A 101 15.95 -15.84 -23.34
C GLN A 101 17.39 -15.43 -23.03
N THR A 102 18.34 -16.34 -23.27
CA THR A 102 19.75 -16.13 -22.89
C THR A 102 20.56 -15.40 -23.97
N ALA A 103 20.01 -15.24 -25.17
CA ALA A 103 20.62 -14.52 -26.28
C ALA A 103 19.54 -13.84 -27.13
N THR A 104 19.76 -12.59 -27.51
CA THR A 104 18.86 -11.81 -28.38
C THR A 104 19.59 -11.57 -29.71
N PRO A 105 19.37 -12.41 -30.73
CA PRO A 105 20.07 -12.26 -32.01
C PRO A 105 19.84 -10.86 -32.60
N GLY A 106 20.92 -10.16 -32.95
CA GLY A 106 20.85 -8.82 -33.57
C GLY A 106 21.01 -7.62 -32.62
N HIS A 107 21.22 -7.84 -31.32
CA HIS A 107 21.62 -6.78 -30.39
C HIS A 107 22.91 -7.22 -29.65
N ALA A 108 23.94 -6.37 -29.73
CA ALA A 108 25.23 -6.51 -29.02
C ALA A 108 25.38 -5.38 -28.01
#